data_AF-A0A937RQ34-F1
#
_entry.id   AF-A0A937RQ34-F1
#
_cell.length_a   1.000
_cell.length_b   1.000
_cell.length_c   1.000
_cell.angle_alpha   90.00
_cell.angle_beta   90.00
_cell.angle_gamma   90.00
#
_symmetry.space_group_name_H-M   'P 1'
#
loop_
_entity.id
_entity.type
_entity.pdbx_description
1 polymer ?
#
loop_
_entity_poly.entity_id
_entity_poly.type
_entity_poly.pdbx_seq_one_letter_code
_entity_poly.pdbx_strand_id
1 'polypeptide(L)'
;MTPDELYRTVMTVDPPATETPFEAATREFLFGQVWNRPGLSIRDRRLVSLACVAAADATGPIDDHVYAALRSADLTIEQLNEATLHFAVYCGWPKASHLETTVRVQWHRVHAERGEQPEPWPTLTADDLGPADRDERISLGQKEFVDVNGVPAPPSDSPYFHSGILNFVFGHVWRRPGLSRRDRRLVTIPCVGLSDAATPIASHVGSALETGDLTYDEMQEIILQFSAYYGFAKGQALHDAAERWRASKT
;
A
#
# COMPACT_ATOMS: atom_id res chain seq x y z
N MET A 1 -9.26 3.26 -23.73
CA MET A 1 -8.15 2.34 -24.04
C MET A 1 -8.73 0.95 -24.17
N THR A 2 -8.23 0.15 -25.11
CA THR A 2 -8.50 -1.28 -25.17
C THR A 2 -7.85 -1.99 -23.97
N PRO A 3 -8.28 -3.22 -23.61
CA PRO A 3 -7.63 -3.99 -22.56
C PRO A 3 -6.12 -4.16 -22.75
N ASP A 4 -5.67 -4.39 -23.98
CA ASP A 4 -4.25 -4.52 -24.33
C ASP A 4 -3.48 -3.20 -24.17
N GLU A 5 -4.05 -2.08 -24.62
CA GLU A 5 -3.46 -0.75 -24.42
C GLU A 5 -3.31 -0.42 -22.93
N LEU A 6 -4.31 -0.77 -22.13
CA LEU A 6 -4.29 -0.53 -20.70
C LEU A 6 -3.30 -1.47 -20.00
N TYR A 7 -3.22 -2.74 -20.40
CA TYR A 7 -2.19 -3.65 -19.90
C TYR A 7 -0.79 -3.09 -20.15
N ARG A 8 -0.48 -2.64 -21.38
CA ARG A 8 0.83 -2.02 -21.68
C ARG A 8 1.08 -0.77 -20.86
N THR A 9 0.05 0.04 -20.67
CA THR A 9 0.15 1.26 -19.85
C THR A 9 0.48 0.93 -18.39
N VAL A 10 -0.20 -0.07 -17.82
CA VAL A 10 -0.04 -0.43 -16.40
C VAL A 10 1.24 -1.24 -16.19
N MET A 11 1.45 -2.32 -16.96
CA MET A 11 2.53 -3.30 -16.77
C MET A 11 3.81 -2.96 -17.53
N THR A 12 3.79 -1.97 -18.42
CA THR A 12 4.93 -1.48 -19.20
C THR A 12 5.57 -2.51 -20.15
N VAL A 13 4.86 -3.62 -20.41
CA VAL A 13 5.25 -4.70 -21.32
C VAL A 13 4.06 -5.11 -22.17
N ASP A 14 4.31 -5.79 -23.29
CA ASP A 14 3.23 -6.34 -24.10
C ASP A 14 2.45 -7.42 -23.34
N PRO A 15 1.11 -7.45 -23.49
CA PRO A 15 0.31 -8.50 -22.88
C PRO A 15 0.67 -9.87 -23.45
N PRO A 16 0.81 -10.93 -22.62
CA PRO A 16 1.05 -12.29 -23.09
C PRO A 16 -0.15 -12.79 -23.91
N ALA A 17 0.03 -13.82 -24.74
CA ALA A 17 -1.09 -14.43 -25.46
C ALA A 17 -2.22 -14.86 -24.50
N THR A 18 -3.46 -14.82 -24.98
CA THR A 18 -4.61 -15.31 -24.22
C THR A 18 -4.94 -16.72 -24.66
N GLU A 19 -4.49 -17.71 -23.90
CA GLU A 19 -4.66 -19.13 -24.21
C GLU A 19 -5.65 -19.81 -23.25
N THR A 20 -5.86 -19.23 -22.06
CA THR A 20 -6.69 -19.78 -20.99
C THR A 20 -7.81 -18.83 -20.56
N PRO A 21 -8.91 -19.34 -19.96
CA PRO A 21 -9.94 -18.50 -19.36
C PRO A 21 -9.39 -17.54 -18.30
N PHE A 22 -8.34 -17.94 -17.58
CA PHE A 22 -7.66 -17.09 -16.60
C PHE A 22 -6.95 -15.90 -17.26
N GLU A 23 -6.21 -16.12 -18.34
CA GLU A 23 -5.55 -15.03 -19.08
C GLU A 23 -6.57 -14.10 -19.75
N ALA A 24 -7.69 -14.66 -20.24
CA ALA A 24 -8.79 -13.87 -20.79
C ALA A 24 -9.42 -12.98 -19.71
N ALA A 25 -9.71 -13.53 -18.53
CA ALA A 25 -10.23 -12.75 -17.41
C ALA A 25 -9.22 -11.72 -16.89
N THR A 26 -7.93 -12.06 -16.88
CA THR A 26 -6.87 -11.11 -16.54
C THR A 26 -6.89 -9.94 -17.52
N ARG A 27 -6.93 -10.22 -18.82
CA ARG A 27 -6.99 -9.18 -19.84
C ARG A 27 -8.25 -8.32 -19.70
N GLU A 28 -9.41 -8.94 -19.79
CA GLU A 28 -10.69 -8.25 -19.97
C GLU A 28 -11.23 -7.68 -18.65
N PHE A 29 -11.23 -8.49 -17.58
CA PHE A 29 -11.77 -8.07 -16.30
C PHE A 29 -10.75 -7.27 -15.49
N LEU A 30 -9.56 -7.83 -15.22
CA LEU A 30 -8.61 -7.16 -14.34
C LEU A 30 -8.09 -5.86 -14.98
N PHE A 31 -7.52 -5.93 -16.18
CA PHE A 31 -7.02 -4.71 -16.83
C PHE A 31 -8.14 -3.92 -17.52
N GLY A 32 -8.92 -4.53 -18.42
CA GLY A 32 -9.94 -3.84 -19.20
C GLY A 32 -11.04 -3.15 -18.38
N GLN A 33 -11.38 -3.71 -17.20
CA GLN A 33 -12.41 -3.15 -16.33
C GLN A 33 -11.79 -2.55 -15.06
N VAL A 34 -11.21 -3.35 -14.16
CA VAL A 34 -10.82 -2.89 -12.82
C VAL A 34 -9.80 -1.75 -12.86
N TRP A 35 -8.71 -1.89 -13.62
CA TRP A 35 -7.70 -0.84 -13.75
C TRP A 35 -8.18 0.40 -14.52
N ASN A 36 -9.24 0.28 -15.33
CA ASN A 36 -9.76 1.36 -16.18
C ASN A 36 -10.81 2.23 -15.47
N ARG A 37 -11.26 1.84 -14.27
CA ARG A 37 -12.31 2.55 -13.56
C ARG A 37 -11.84 3.92 -13.05
N PRO A 38 -12.70 4.95 -13.12
CA PRO A 38 -12.41 6.24 -12.50
C PRO A 38 -12.41 6.12 -10.96
N GLY A 39 -12.04 7.20 -10.27
CA GLY A 39 -12.05 7.27 -8.81
C GLY A 39 -10.68 7.00 -8.15
N LEU A 40 -9.81 6.21 -8.78
CA LEU A 40 -8.39 6.11 -8.42
C LEU A 40 -7.51 6.24 -9.66
N SER A 41 -6.37 6.91 -9.49
CA SER A 41 -5.32 6.95 -10.51
C SER A 41 -4.63 5.59 -10.64
N ILE A 42 -3.93 5.35 -11.75
CA ILE A 42 -3.08 4.15 -11.91
C ILE A 42 -2.05 4.07 -10.78
N ARG A 43 -1.45 5.21 -10.42
CA ARG A 43 -0.49 5.33 -9.32
C ARG A 43 -1.08 4.89 -7.97
N ASP A 44 -2.31 5.29 -7.68
CA ASP A 44 -2.98 4.90 -6.43
C ASP A 44 -3.37 3.42 -6.42
N ARG A 45 -3.92 2.92 -7.54
CA ARG A 45 -4.21 1.48 -7.71
C ARG A 45 -2.94 0.63 -7.55
N ARG A 46 -1.79 1.16 -7.99
CA ARG A 46 -0.49 0.50 -7.86
C ARG A 46 -0.05 0.32 -6.42
N LEU A 47 -0.25 1.31 -5.55
CA LEU A 47 0.03 1.16 -4.12
C LEU A 47 -0.84 0.04 -3.50
N VAL A 48 -2.12 0.00 -3.87
CA VAL A 48 -3.03 -1.06 -3.39
C VAL A 48 -2.61 -2.44 -3.89
N SER A 49 -2.33 -2.57 -5.19
CA SER A 49 -1.91 -3.83 -5.82
C SER A 49 -0.57 -4.32 -5.30
N LEU A 50 0.43 -3.43 -5.13
CA LEU A 50 1.74 -3.79 -4.57
C LEU A 50 1.61 -4.37 -3.16
N ALA A 51 0.79 -3.76 -2.30
CA ALA A 51 0.51 -4.31 -0.98
C ALA A 51 -0.12 -5.72 -1.06
N CYS A 52 -1.03 -5.94 -2.02
CA CYS A 52 -1.67 -7.25 -2.20
C CYS A 52 -0.70 -8.32 -2.70
N VAL A 53 0.08 -8.05 -3.75
CA VAL A 53 1.01 -9.04 -4.32
C VAL A 53 2.18 -9.33 -3.37
N ALA A 54 2.67 -8.32 -2.64
CA ALA A 54 3.69 -8.50 -1.61
C ALA A 54 3.15 -9.34 -0.44
N ALA A 55 1.89 -9.14 -0.04
CA ALA A 55 1.27 -9.98 0.98
C ALA A 55 0.95 -11.39 0.49
N ALA A 56 0.71 -11.60 -0.81
CA ALA A 56 0.55 -12.92 -1.40
C ALA A 56 1.89 -13.69 -1.41
N ASP A 57 3.01 -12.98 -1.27
CA ASP A 57 4.37 -13.52 -1.38
C ASP A 57 4.61 -14.23 -2.73
N ALA A 58 3.95 -13.73 -3.78
CA ALA A 58 3.97 -14.30 -5.11
C ALA A 58 5.09 -13.64 -5.94
N THR A 59 6.26 -14.29 -6.01
CA THR A 59 7.49 -13.71 -6.61
C THR A 59 7.27 -13.09 -7.99
N GLY A 60 6.65 -13.81 -8.94
CA GLY A 60 6.40 -13.29 -10.30
C GLY A 60 5.58 -12.00 -10.30
N PRO A 61 4.36 -12.00 -9.71
CA PRO A 61 3.55 -10.79 -9.56
C PRO A 61 4.24 -9.64 -8.81
N ILE A 62 5.07 -9.91 -7.80
CA ILE A 62 5.86 -8.86 -7.11
C ILE A 62 6.87 -8.25 -8.09
N ASP A 63 7.64 -9.08 -8.79
CA ASP A 63 8.63 -8.65 -9.78
C ASP A 63 7.98 -7.78 -10.87
N ASP A 64 6.87 -8.25 -11.45
CA ASP A 64 6.16 -7.57 -12.53
C ASP A 64 5.61 -6.20 -12.09
N HIS A 65 4.96 -6.13 -10.92
CA HIS A 65 4.36 -4.88 -10.44
C HIS A 65 5.40 -3.87 -9.96
N VAL A 66 6.50 -4.30 -9.35
CA VAL A 66 7.60 -3.42 -8.94
C VAL A 66 8.36 -2.91 -10.18
N TYR A 67 8.63 -3.78 -11.15
CA TYR A 67 9.23 -3.37 -12.42
C TYR A 67 8.37 -2.30 -13.10
N ALA A 68 7.07 -2.56 -13.23
CA ALA A 68 6.14 -1.62 -13.83
C ALA A 68 6.10 -0.28 -13.07
N ALA A 69 6.04 -0.31 -11.72
CA ALA A 69 6.11 0.86 -10.84
C ALA A 69 7.24 1.83 -11.21
N LEU A 70 8.44 1.28 -11.35
CA LEU A 70 9.65 2.01 -11.66
C LEU A 70 9.73 2.42 -13.13
N ARG A 71 9.35 1.51 -14.03
CA ARG A 71 9.47 1.71 -15.48
C ARG A 71 8.56 2.82 -15.99
N SER A 72 7.33 2.92 -15.48
CA SER A 72 6.39 4.00 -15.82
C SER A 72 6.59 5.28 -15.01
N ALA A 73 7.45 5.24 -13.98
CA ALA A 73 7.63 6.32 -13.00
C ALA A 73 6.34 6.68 -12.23
N ASP A 74 5.42 5.72 -12.07
CA ASP A 74 4.22 5.92 -11.22
C ASP A 74 4.61 6.10 -9.75
N LEU A 75 5.68 5.44 -9.32
CA LEU A 75 6.26 5.60 -7.98
C LEU A 75 7.76 5.85 -8.09
N THR A 76 8.26 6.80 -7.32
CA THR A 76 9.70 7.01 -7.16
C THR A 76 10.30 5.92 -6.27
N ILE A 77 11.63 5.79 -6.29
CA ILE A 77 12.34 4.84 -5.41
C ILE A 77 12.12 5.17 -3.93
N GLU A 78 12.06 6.45 -3.58
CA GLU A 78 11.75 6.92 -2.23
C GLU A 78 10.35 6.47 -1.80
N GLN A 79 9.35 6.62 -2.70
CA GLN A 79 7.98 6.19 -2.41
C GLN A 79 7.87 4.68 -2.25
N LEU A 80 8.58 3.89 -3.07
CA LEU A 80 8.61 2.43 -2.92
C LEU A 80 9.30 1.98 -1.63
N ASN A 81 10.38 2.63 -1.23
CA ASN A 81 11.06 2.34 0.04
C ASN A 81 10.16 2.66 1.24
N GLU A 82 9.48 3.81 1.23
CA GLU A 82 8.52 4.18 2.26
C GLU A 82 7.30 3.26 2.28
N ALA A 83 6.78 2.87 1.11
CA ALA A 83 5.68 1.91 1.01
C ALA A 83 6.08 0.53 1.54
N THR A 84 7.33 0.10 1.30
CA THR A 84 7.87 -1.18 1.77
C THR A 84 8.02 -1.19 3.30
N LEU A 85 8.55 -0.11 3.89
CA LEU A 85 8.62 0.03 5.35
C LEU A 85 7.23 0.09 5.97
N HIS A 86 6.30 0.82 5.35
CA HIS A 86 4.92 0.92 5.83
C HIS A 86 4.20 -0.44 5.73
N PHE A 87 4.37 -1.15 4.61
CA PHE A 87 3.87 -2.52 4.42
C PHE A 87 4.40 -3.46 5.49
N ALA A 88 5.68 -3.34 5.87
CA ALA A 88 6.27 -4.14 6.93
C ALA A 88 5.44 -4.06 8.22
N VAL A 89 5.01 -2.85 8.62
CA VAL A 89 4.24 -2.61 9.87
C VAL A 89 2.97 -3.45 9.93
N TYR A 90 2.33 -3.68 8.79
CA TYR A 90 1.06 -4.38 8.72
C TYR A 90 1.18 -5.85 8.32
N CYS A 91 2.15 -6.21 7.48
CA CYS A 91 2.29 -7.55 6.90
C CYS A 91 3.55 -8.30 7.35
N GLY A 92 4.37 -7.69 8.20
CA GLY A 92 5.54 -8.31 8.82
C GLY A 92 6.85 -8.13 8.04
N TRP A 93 7.95 -8.17 8.80
CA TRP A 93 9.31 -7.91 8.30
C TRP A 93 9.78 -8.93 7.25
N PRO A 94 9.48 -10.24 7.35
CA PRO A 94 9.92 -11.20 6.33
C PRO A 94 9.40 -10.89 4.92
N LYS A 95 8.10 -10.60 4.78
CA LYS A 95 7.51 -10.25 3.48
C LYS A 95 8.02 -8.90 2.96
N ALA A 96 8.20 -7.93 3.85
CA ALA A 96 8.79 -6.65 3.48
C ALA A 96 10.24 -6.80 3.01
N SER A 97 11.02 -7.71 3.60
CA SER A 97 12.39 -7.99 3.15
C SER A 97 12.42 -8.57 1.73
N HIS A 98 11.47 -9.43 1.38
CA HIS A 98 11.33 -9.93 0.01
C HIS A 98 10.95 -8.80 -0.95
N LEU A 99 9.94 -7.99 -0.61
CA LEU A 99 9.54 -6.83 -1.41
C LEU A 99 10.71 -5.86 -1.62
N GLU A 100 11.46 -5.54 -0.57
CA GLU A 100 12.62 -4.64 -0.62
C GLU A 100 13.72 -5.16 -1.55
N THR A 101 13.98 -6.47 -1.47
CA THR A 101 14.94 -7.14 -2.35
C THR A 101 14.49 -7.01 -3.81
N THR A 102 13.20 -7.24 -4.09
CA THR A 102 12.66 -7.06 -5.44
C THR A 102 12.76 -5.60 -5.91
N VAL A 103 12.45 -4.61 -5.06
CA VAL A 103 12.64 -3.18 -5.39
C VAL A 103 14.09 -2.90 -5.78
N ARG A 104 15.07 -3.41 -5.03
CA ARG A 104 16.49 -3.31 -5.39
C ARG A 104 16.79 -3.92 -6.75
N VAL A 105 16.34 -5.15 -6.99
CA VAL A 105 16.61 -5.86 -8.25
C VAL A 105 16.01 -5.11 -9.44
N GLN A 106 14.74 -4.72 -9.36
CA GLN A 106 14.07 -4.05 -10.48
C GLN A 106 14.58 -2.62 -10.70
N TRP A 107 15.02 -1.91 -9.66
CA TRP A 107 15.70 -0.60 -9.79
C TRP A 107 16.93 -0.70 -10.71
N HIS A 108 17.84 -1.61 -10.41
CA HIS A 108 19.03 -1.82 -11.22
C HIS A 108 18.68 -2.26 -12.65
N ARG A 109 17.69 -3.14 -12.80
CA ARG A 109 17.23 -3.59 -14.11
C ARG A 109 16.71 -2.44 -14.96
N VAL A 110 15.82 -1.60 -14.43
CA VAL A 110 15.22 -0.49 -15.19
C VAL A 110 16.27 0.52 -15.65
N HIS A 111 17.25 0.86 -14.80
CA HIS A 111 18.36 1.73 -15.20
C HIS A 111 19.25 1.09 -16.27
N ALA A 112 19.61 -0.19 -16.11
CA ALA A 112 20.39 -0.91 -17.11
C ALA A 112 19.70 -0.96 -18.48
N GLU A 113 18.38 -1.21 -18.51
CA GLU A 113 17.58 -1.20 -19.74
C GLU A 113 17.46 0.18 -20.39
N ARG A 114 17.58 1.27 -19.61
CA ARG A 114 17.64 2.65 -20.12
C ARG A 114 19.04 3.06 -20.60
N GLY A 115 20.05 2.21 -20.42
CA GLY A 115 21.45 2.57 -20.67
C GLY A 115 21.98 3.64 -19.71
N GLU A 116 21.29 3.83 -18.58
CA GLU A 116 21.68 4.75 -17.52
C GLU A 116 22.62 4.00 -16.56
N GLN A 117 23.61 4.70 -16.02
CA GLN A 117 24.25 4.18 -14.82
C GLN A 117 23.21 4.24 -13.69
N PRO A 118 23.00 3.15 -12.94
CA PRO A 118 22.05 3.17 -11.84
C PRO A 118 22.48 4.26 -10.87
N GLU A 119 21.59 5.22 -10.62
CA GLU A 119 21.76 6.15 -9.50
C GLU A 119 22.03 5.32 -8.24
N PRO A 120 23.01 5.72 -7.40
CA PRO A 120 23.31 5.01 -6.18
C PRO A 120 22.04 4.79 -5.37
N TRP A 121 21.92 3.60 -4.78
CA TRP A 121 20.78 3.31 -3.92
C TRP A 121 20.65 4.39 -2.83
N PRO A 122 19.43 4.92 -2.57
CA PRO A 122 19.25 5.98 -1.58
C PRO A 122 19.85 5.60 -0.23
N THR A 123 20.75 6.44 0.28
CA THR A 123 21.35 6.27 1.61
C THR A 123 20.61 7.16 2.59
N LEU A 124 20.04 6.56 3.64
CA LEU A 124 19.34 7.30 4.69
C LEU A 124 20.36 7.89 5.68
N THR A 125 20.16 9.15 6.02
CA THR A 125 20.88 9.86 7.08
C THR A 125 20.17 9.69 8.44
N ALA A 126 20.81 10.09 9.53
CA ALA A 126 20.16 10.10 10.84
C ALA A 126 18.91 10.99 10.86
N ASP A 127 18.92 12.10 10.13
CA ASP A 127 17.79 13.01 10.02
C ASP A 127 16.61 12.37 9.26
N ASP A 128 16.91 11.55 8.24
CA ASP A 128 15.89 10.77 7.52
C ASP A 128 15.23 9.69 8.39
N LEU A 129 15.86 9.32 9.50
CA LEU A 129 15.32 8.37 10.48
C LEU A 129 14.46 9.08 11.56
N GLY A 130 14.26 10.39 11.46
CA GLY A 130 13.48 11.16 12.42
C GLY A 130 14.15 11.27 13.80
N PRO A 131 13.42 11.76 14.82
CA PRO A 131 14.01 12.06 16.12
C PRO A 131 14.69 10.83 16.73
N ALA A 132 15.94 10.99 17.17
CA ALA A 132 16.69 9.90 17.82
C ALA A 132 16.20 9.65 19.26
N ASP A 133 15.71 10.69 19.93
CA ASP A 133 15.20 10.61 21.29
C ASP A 133 13.88 9.81 21.34
N ARG A 134 13.84 8.85 22.27
CA ARG A 134 12.72 7.91 22.37
C ARG A 134 11.49 8.54 23.01
N ASP A 135 11.68 9.36 24.03
CA ASP A 135 10.57 9.97 24.76
C ASP A 135 9.88 11.02 23.90
N GLU A 136 10.65 11.77 23.11
CA GLU A 136 10.17 12.64 22.05
C GLU A 136 9.34 11.85 21.02
N ARG A 137 9.86 10.73 20.48
CA ARG A 137 9.10 9.90 19.52
C ARG A 137 7.78 9.39 20.10
N ILE A 138 7.76 8.96 21.36
CA ILE A 138 6.52 8.49 22.02
C ILE A 138 5.51 9.62 22.16
N SER A 139 5.95 10.79 22.63
CA SER A 139 5.10 11.97 22.78
C SER A 139 4.49 12.40 21.43
N LEU A 140 5.29 12.40 20.37
CA LEU A 140 4.84 12.68 19.02
C LEU A 140 3.91 11.59 18.49
N GLY A 141 4.19 10.32 18.79
CA GLY A 141 3.37 9.20 18.37
C GLY A 141 2.01 9.13 19.05
N GLN A 142 1.89 9.60 20.29
CA GLN A 142 0.58 9.78 20.93
C GLN A 142 -0.27 10.80 20.16
N LYS A 143 0.33 11.93 19.73
CA LYS A 143 -0.36 12.94 18.94
C LYS A 143 -0.74 12.40 17.56
N GLU A 144 0.19 11.76 16.87
CA GLU A 144 -0.04 11.19 15.54
C GLU A 144 -1.07 10.05 15.58
N PHE A 145 -1.08 9.23 16.63
CA PHE A 145 -2.11 8.21 16.82
C PHE A 145 -3.50 8.84 16.85
N VAL A 146 -3.69 9.91 17.61
CA VAL A 146 -4.98 10.59 17.70
C VAL A 146 -5.37 11.21 16.37
N ASP A 147 -4.43 11.87 15.70
CA ASP A 147 -4.65 12.53 14.42
C ASP A 147 -5.00 11.53 13.31
N VAL A 148 -4.27 10.41 13.21
CA VAL A 148 -4.52 9.38 12.20
C VAL A 148 -5.77 8.55 12.51
N ASN A 149 -6.03 8.20 13.77
CA ASN A 149 -7.13 7.28 14.09
C ASN A 149 -8.42 7.98 14.54
N GLY A 150 -8.39 9.29 14.80
CA GLY A 150 -9.55 10.03 15.30
C GLY A 150 -10.03 9.61 16.69
N VAL A 151 -9.22 8.85 17.44
CA VAL A 151 -9.55 8.29 18.76
C VAL A 151 -8.42 8.53 19.77
N PRO A 152 -8.70 8.55 21.08
CA PRO A 152 -7.65 8.74 22.09
C PRO A 152 -6.52 7.70 21.98
N ALA A 153 -5.29 8.15 22.20
CA ALA A 153 -4.13 7.27 22.24
C ALA A 153 -4.25 6.23 23.36
N PRO A 154 -3.82 4.97 23.12
CA PRO A 154 -3.85 3.94 24.13
C PRO A 154 -2.85 4.24 25.27
N PRO A 155 -3.04 3.63 26.46
CA PRO A 155 -2.05 3.66 27.52
C PRO A 155 -0.68 3.16 27.04
N SER A 156 0.38 3.81 27.51
CA SER A 156 1.77 3.47 27.18
C SER A 156 2.38 2.51 28.21
N ASP A 157 1.63 1.52 28.68
CA ASP A 157 1.97 0.65 29.81
C ASP A 157 2.51 -0.74 29.43
N SER A 158 2.58 -1.05 28.13
CA SER A 158 3.14 -2.30 27.61
C SER A 158 4.20 -2.05 26.53
N PRO A 159 5.17 -2.97 26.30
CA PRO A 159 6.11 -2.84 25.19
C PRO A 159 5.44 -2.73 23.82
N TYR A 160 4.28 -3.38 23.66
CA TYR A 160 3.48 -3.30 22.44
C TYR A 160 3.04 -1.86 22.16
N PHE A 161 2.41 -1.19 23.14
CA PHE A 161 1.97 0.19 22.95
C PHE A 161 3.11 1.20 23.05
N HIS A 162 3.97 1.09 24.05
CA HIS A 162 5.04 2.05 24.30
C HIS A 162 6.13 2.00 23.21
N SER A 163 6.73 0.84 22.95
CA SER A 163 7.84 0.70 21.99
C SER A 163 7.37 0.52 20.55
N GLY A 164 6.27 -0.22 20.36
CA GLY A 164 5.71 -0.53 19.05
C GLY A 164 4.82 0.60 18.54
N ILE A 165 3.58 0.66 19.01
CA ILE A 165 2.55 1.55 18.47
C ILE A 165 2.94 3.02 18.59
N LEU A 166 3.24 3.50 19.80
CA LEU A 166 3.46 4.91 20.07
C LEU A 166 4.87 5.35 19.64
N ASN A 167 5.92 4.61 19.97
CA ASN A 167 7.27 5.00 19.55
C ASN A 167 7.55 4.77 18.05
N PHE A 168 7.29 3.55 17.53
CA PHE A 168 7.74 3.18 16.19
C PHE A 168 6.67 3.41 15.12
N VAL A 169 5.45 2.92 15.30
CA VAL A 169 4.42 3.02 14.24
C VAL A 169 3.99 4.47 14.05
N PHE A 170 3.46 5.11 15.09
CA PHE A 170 2.94 6.48 15.01
C PHE A 170 4.01 7.54 15.33
N GLY A 171 4.96 7.23 16.21
CA GLY A 171 6.06 8.15 16.54
C GLY A 171 7.10 8.31 15.44
N HIS A 172 7.19 7.31 14.54
CA HIS A 172 8.14 7.29 13.45
C HIS A 172 7.47 7.01 12.09
N VAL A 173 7.02 5.78 11.80
CA VAL A 173 6.64 5.35 10.43
C VAL A 173 5.57 6.24 9.78
N TRP A 174 4.47 6.54 10.47
CA TRP A 174 3.39 7.39 9.93
C TRP A 174 3.80 8.84 9.66
N ARG A 175 4.90 9.29 10.28
CA ARG A 175 5.40 10.67 10.22
C ARG A 175 6.55 10.85 9.24
N ARG A 176 7.06 9.76 8.66
CA ARG A 176 8.15 9.83 7.69
C ARG A 176 7.69 10.56 6.41
N PRO A 177 8.58 11.35 5.77
CA PRO A 177 8.28 11.98 4.49
C PRO A 177 8.19 10.93 3.37
N GLY A 178 7.97 11.38 2.13
CA GLY A 178 7.95 10.53 0.93
C GLY A 178 6.58 9.94 0.59
N LEU A 179 5.75 9.62 1.59
CA LEU A 179 4.35 9.25 1.39
C LEU A 179 3.42 10.16 2.18
N SER A 180 2.35 10.63 1.53
CA SER A 180 1.28 11.33 2.22
C SER A 180 0.50 10.39 3.15
N ARG A 181 -0.28 10.96 4.09
CA ARG A 181 -1.19 10.15 4.92
C ARG A 181 -2.18 9.35 4.06
N ARG A 182 -2.71 9.95 2.99
CA ARG A 182 -3.57 9.26 2.01
C ARG A 182 -2.84 8.10 1.33
N ASP A 183 -1.58 8.27 0.93
CA ASP A 183 -0.80 7.18 0.33
C ASP A 183 -0.58 6.03 1.30
N ARG A 184 -0.32 6.36 2.57
CA ARG A 184 -0.22 5.36 3.64
C ARG A 184 -1.54 4.60 3.83
N ARG A 185 -2.70 5.24 3.65
CA ARG A 185 -3.99 4.52 3.63
C ARG A 185 -4.10 3.55 2.46
N LEU A 186 -3.65 3.92 1.27
CA LEU A 186 -3.67 3.05 0.09
C LEU A 186 -2.84 1.77 0.29
N VAL A 187 -1.83 1.80 1.17
CA VAL A 187 -1.07 0.61 1.60
C VAL A 187 -1.73 -0.08 2.80
N THR A 188 -2.17 0.67 3.82
CA THR A 188 -2.72 0.10 5.06
C THR A 188 -4.03 -0.65 4.85
N ILE A 189 -4.98 -0.10 4.07
CA ILE A 189 -6.31 -0.68 3.88
C ILE A 189 -6.25 -2.10 3.28
N PRO A 190 -5.53 -2.36 2.17
CA PRO A 190 -5.35 -3.72 1.71
C PRO A 190 -4.65 -4.57 2.78
N CYS A 191 -3.57 -4.10 3.42
CA CYS A 191 -2.87 -4.88 4.45
C CYS A 191 -3.76 -5.34 5.62
N VAL A 192 -4.68 -4.51 6.11
CA VAL A 192 -5.63 -4.94 7.16
C VAL A 192 -6.72 -5.85 6.62
N GLY A 193 -7.15 -5.67 5.37
CA GLY A 193 -8.05 -6.62 4.69
C GLY A 193 -7.45 -8.03 4.58
N LEU A 194 -6.11 -8.12 4.54
CA LEU A 194 -5.36 -9.38 4.47
C LEU A 194 -5.32 -10.11 5.81
N SER A 195 -5.39 -9.39 6.93
CA SER A 195 -5.10 -9.91 8.26
C SER A 195 -6.23 -10.76 8.88
N ASP A 196 -7.40 -10.82 8.24
CA ASP A 196 -8.62 -11.47 8.75
C ASP A 196 -9.05 -11.01 10.16
N ALA A 197 -8.60 -9.82 10.56
CA ALA A 197 -8.83 -9.30 11.89
C ALA A 197 -9.93 -8.23 11.85
N ALA A 198 -11.12 -8.57 12.34
CA ALA A 198 -12.30 -7.70 12.28
C ALA A 198 -12.05 -6.32 12.91
N THR A 199 -11.34 -6.27 14.04
CA THR A 199 -11.05 -5.00 14.74
C THR A 199 -10.17 -4.07 13.90
N PRO A 200 -8.96 -4.47 13.43
CA PRO A 200 -8.17 -3.66 12.50
C PRO A 200 -8.90 -3.26 11.23
N ILE A 201 -9.68 -4.15 10.62
CA ILE A 201 -10.46 -3.83 9.42
C ILE A 201 -11.44 -2.68 9.72
N ALA A 202 -12.25 -2.82 10.77
CA ALA A 202 -13.24 -1.82 11.13
C ALA A 202 -12.59 -0.49 11.54
N SER A 203 -11.53 -0.53 12.35
CA SER A 203 -10.89 0.69 12.84
C SER A 203 -10.17 1.46 11.73
N HIS A 204 -9.42 0.78 10.84
CA HIS A 204 -8.66 1.47 9.79
C HIS A 204 -9.55 1.98 8.66
N VAL A 205 -10.58 1.22 8.24
CA VAL A 205 -11.57 1.71 7.26
C VAL A 205 -12.34 2.89 7.84
N GLY A 206 -12.87 2.75 9.07
CA GLY A 206 -13.61 3.82 9.73
C GLY A 206 -12.77 5.09 9.92
N SER A 207 -11.53 4.96 10.42
CA SER A 207 -10.65 6.11 10.63
C SER A 207 -10.31 6.83 9.33
N ALA A 208 -9.99 6.08 8.26
CA ALA A 208 -9.63 6.67 6.97
C ALA A 208 -10.77 7.51 6.36
N LEU A 209 -12.01 7.07 6.56
CA LEU A 209 -13.22 7.77 6.11
C LEU A 209 -13.56 8.93 7.05
N GLU A 210 -13.41 8.75 8.37
CA GLU A 210 -13.71 9.76 9.38
C GLU A 210 -12.82 10.99 9.28
N THR A 211 -11.52 10.78 9.13
CA THR A 211 -10.54 11.87 9.03
C THR A 211 -10.53 12.53 7.65
N GLY A 212 -11.26 11.96 6.68
CA GLY A 212 -11.27 12.41 5.30
C GLY A 212 -9.98 12.12 4.54
N ASP A 213 -9.13 11.22 5.03
CA ASP A 213 -7.93 10.77 4.30
C ASP A 213 -8.31 10.09 2.97
N LEU A 214 -9.47 9.41 2.97
CA LEU A 214 -10.10 8.80 1.81
C LEU A 214 -11.57 9.19 1.76
N THR A 215 -12.05 9.48 0.56
CA THR A 215 -13.49 9.56 0.30
C THR A 215 -14.12 8.18 0.30
N TYR A 216 -15.44 8.12 0.49
CA TYR A 216 -16.18 6.85 0.38
C TYR A 216 -16.06 6.24 -1.02
N ASP A 217 -16.06 7.05 -2.08
CA ASP A 217 -15.91 6.56 -3.46
C ASP A 217 -14.52 5.97 -3.71
N GLU A 218 -13.45 6.62 -3.22
CA GLU A 218 -12.10 6.05 -3.26
C GLU A 218 -12.02 4.73 -2.49
N MET A 219 -12.66 4.65 -1.31
CA MET A 219 -12.71 3.41 -0.53
C MET A 219 -13.37 2.26 -1.32
N GLN A 220 -14.46 2.51 -2.05
CA GLN A 220 -15.08 1.48 -2.90
C GLN A 220 -14.14 1.01 -4.02
N GLU A 221 -13.37 1.90 -4.63
CA GLU A 221 -12.39 1.54 -5.65
C GLU A 221 -11.19 0.77 -5.07
N ILE A 222 -10.75 1.10 -3.84
CA ILE A 222 -9.74 0.32 -3.10
C ILE A 222 -10.26 -1.09 -2.81
N ILE A 223 -11.50 -1.22 -2.33
CA ILE A 223 -12.14 -2.51 -2.03
C ILE A 223 -12.19 -3.38 -3.28
N LEU A 224 -12.60 -2.82 -4.44
CA LEU A 224 -12.65 -3.56 -5.69
C LEU A 224 -11.26 -3.99 -6.16
N GLN A 225 -10.28 -3.08 -6.12
CA GLN A 225 -8.89 -3.40 -6.48
C GLN A 225 -8.34 -4.52 -5.59
N PHE A 226 -8.52 -4.40 -4.27
CA PHE A 226 -8.15 -5.41 -3.30
C PHE A 226 -8.83 -6.76 -3.58
N SER A 227 -10.14 -6.75 -3.85
CA SER A 227 -10.93 -7.95 -4.14
C SER A 227 -10.42 -8.69 -5.37
N ALA A 228 -10.02 -7.95 -6.40
CA ALA A 228 -9.48 -8.52 -7.63
C ALA A 228 -8.09 -9.17 -7.42
N TYR A 229 -7.27 -8.62 -6.53
CA TYR A 229 -5.91 -9.12 -6.26
C TYR A 229 -5.83 -10.16 -5.14
N TYR A 230 -6.77 -10.13 -4.18
CA TYR A 230 -6.69 -10.97 -2.97
C TYR A 230 -8.02 -11.64 -2.59
N GLY A 231 -8.98 -11.64 -3.51
CA GLY A 231 -10.21 -12.42 -3.43
C GLY A 231 -11.40 -11.65 -2.87
N PHE A 232 -12.55 -11.82 -3.54
CA PHE A 232 -13.81 -11.15 -3.22
C PHE A 232 -14.35 -11.49 -1.82
N ALA A 233 -14.10 -12.70 -1.32
CA ALA A 233 -14.55 -13.10 0.02
C ALA A 233 -13.90 -12.24 1.12
N LYS A 234 -12.60 -11.92 0.99
CA LYS A 234 -11.91 -10.99 1.90
C LYS A 234 -12.36 -9.55 1.64
N GLY A 235 -12.60 -9.20 0.38
CA GLY A 235 -13.13 -7.89 -0.02
C GLY A 235 -14.45 -7.54 0.67
N GLN A 236 -15.32 -8.53 0.88
CA GLN A 236 -16.58 -8.37 1.60
C GLN A 236 -16.37 -7.78 3.00
N ALA A 237 -15.31 -8.18 3.72
CA ALA A 237 -15.08 -7.66 5.08
C ALA A 237 -14.73 -6.16 5.10
N LEU A 238 -13.96 -5.69 4.10
CA LEU A 238 -13.69 -4.26 3.92
C LEU A 238 -14.97 -3.51 3.49
N HIS A 239 -15.74 -4.09 2.58
CA HIS A 239 -17.03 -3.54 2.14
C HIS A 239 -17.99 -3.36 3.32
N ASP A 240 -18.18 -4.41 4.13
CA ASP A 240 -19.06 -4.35 5.30
C ASP A 240 -18.60 -3.30 6.32
N ALA A 241 -17.28 -3.09 6.47
CA ALA A 241 -16.75 -2.03 7.32
C ALA A 241 -17.08 -0.64 6.78
N ALA A 242 -16.96 -0.42 5.47
CA ALA A 242 -17.31 0.83 4.83
C ALA A 242 -18.82 1.11 4.90
N GLU A 243 -19.66 0.09 4.71
CA GLU A 243 -21.12 0.23 4.84
C GLU A 243 -21.54 0.52 6.29
N ARG A 244 -20.93 -0.14 7.28
CA ARG A 244 -21.19 0.17 8.69
C ARG A 244 -20.82 1.61 9.03
N TRP A 245 -19.70 2.11 8.50
CA TRP A 245 -19.33 3.52 8.67
C TRP A 245 -20.36 4.43 7.99
N ARG A 246 -20.76 4.15 6.75
CA ARG A 246 -21.75 4.96 6.02
C ARG A 246 -23.09 5.02 6.74
N ALA A 247 -23.55 3.88 7.27
CA ALA A 247 -24.79 3.80 8.03
C ALA A 247 -24.74 4.61 9.33
N SER A 248 -23.57 4.79 9.95
CA SER A 248 -23.43 5.61 11.17
C SER A 248 -23.43 7.12 10.91
N LYS A 249 -23.38 7.54 9.64
CA LYS A 249 -23.48 8.93 9.19
C LYS A 249 -24.90 9.38 8.84
N THR A 250 -25.85 8.45 8.81
CA THR A 250 -27.27 8.69 8.51
C THR A 250 -28.06 8.81 9.80
#